data_AF-A0A173RPK7-F1
#
_entry.id   AF-A0A173RPK7-F1
#
_cell.length_a   1.000
_cell.length_b   1.000
_cell.length_c   1.000
_cell.angle_alpha   90.00
_cell.angle_beta   90.00
_cell.angle_gamma   90.00
#
_symmetry.space_group_name_H-M   'P 1'
#
loop_
_entity.id
_entity.type
_entity.pdbx_description
1 polymer ?
#
loop_
_entity_poly.entity_id
_entity_poly.type
_entity_poly.pdbx_seq_one_letter_code
_entity_poly.pdbx_strand_id
1 'polypeptide(L)'
;MEKEFRVILDDYGTHGFAACQCPECKKVIVLKKEMLKGVHDGYLPEIIKCDCGYQGSRINSSALASNHFLWLAATFLMVVISIVMMFLDTKGYFVAVTLAISVVLTIITFVTWKIKPEIVEKAKSAIYLKEAALRDNEANLEKECWNSYLKEVEQFKSEKAGRVIQKKDGERVYIGRDEHNLYLMPIYKDEGYRTSDISQWLGVKKVEKVHDALWSQKVKTIPRRNIDYFMLTGGMRYETKISGGNSGIQGAAVGYALGGAIGAAVLANPTEVKSEEIAHDERRVYMQYTNNEKTYGMNFQPEEYATLRALIPEKEYGVRR
;
A
#
# COMPACT_ATOMS: atom_id res chain seq x y z
N MET A 1 39.71 0.42 -24.56
CA MET A 1 38.85 1.31 -23.75
C MET A 1 37.48 0.67 -23.62
N GLU A 2 37.03 0.42 -22.40
CA GLU A 2 35.66 -0.06 -22.15
C GLU A 2 34.68 1.05 -22.53
N LYS A 3 33.70 0.72 -23.38
CA LYS A 3 32.66 1.66 -23.81
C LYS A 3 31.66 1.84 -22.66
N GLU A 4 31.11 3.04 -22.50
CA GLU A 4 30.22 3.36 -21.38
C GLU A 4 28.75 3.31 -21.77
N PHE A 5 27.90 2.80 -20.87
CA PHE A 5 26.46 3.03 -20.95
C PHE A 5 26.16 4.49 -20.69
N ARG A 6 25.19 5.08 -21.40
CA ARG A 6 24.81 6.48 -21.20
C ARG A 6 23.41 6.58 -20.61
N VAL A 7 23.24 7.26 -19.48
CA VAL A 7 21.91 7.51 -18.90
C VAL A 7 21.12 8.48 -19.78
N ILE A 8 19.92 8.07 -20.17
CA ILE A 8 18.97 8.90 -20.93
C ILE A 8 17.98 9.56 -19.95
N LEU A 9 17.43 8.77 -19.04
CA LEU A 9 16.50 9.19 -17.97
C LEU A 9 16.91 8.50 -16.67
N ASP A 10 16.99 9.25 -15.60
CA ASP A 10 17.44 8.81 -14.27
C ASP A 10 16.29 8.57 -13.28
N ASP A 11 15.10 9.11 -13.56
CA ASP A 11 13.90 8.88 -12.76
C ASP A 11 12.60 9.06 -13.57
N TYR A 12 11.93 7.96 -13.89
CA TYR A 12 10.63 7.99 -14.55
C TYR A 12 9.75 6.83 -14.11
N GLY A 13 8.44 7.08 -13.97
CA GLY A 13 7.45 6.09 -13.53
C GLY A 13 7.24 6.06 -12.02
N THR A 14 6.37 5.16 -11.56
CA THR A 14 6.00 4.99 -10.14
C THR A 14 6.95 4.06 -9.39
N HIS A 15 7.65 3.17 -10.09
CA HIS A 15 8.54 2.17 -9.49
C HIS A 15 10.02 2.58 -9.46
N GLY A 16 10.34 3.82 -9.87
CA GLY A 16 11.70 4.36 -9.84
C GLY A 16 12.64 3.62 -10.79
N PHE A 17 12.36 3.67 -12.10
CA PHE A 17 13.24 3.12 -13.13
C PHE A 17 14.08 4.22 -13.80
N ALA A 18 15.23 3.80 -14.30
CA ALA A 18 16.11 4.57 -15.15
C ALA A 18 16.29 3.87 -16.50
N ALA A 19 16.57 4.66 -17.55
CA ALA A 19 16.82 4.17 -18.89
C ALA A 19 18.23 4.56 -19.35
N CYS A 20 18.97 3.58 -19.86
CA CYS A 20 20.34 3.72 -20.31
C CYS A 20 20.48 3.26 -21.77
N GLN A 21 21.39 3.86 -22.52
CA GLN A 21 21.70 3.45 -23.88
C GLN A 21 22.91 2.52 -23.91
N CYS A 22 22.77 1.38 -24.60
CA CYS A 22 23.88 0.48 -24.88
C CYS A 22 24.93 1.16 -25.78
N PRO A 23 26.23 1.08 -25.45
CA PRO A 23 27.27 1.67 -26.29
C PRO A 23 27.41 1.01 -27.66
N GLU A 24 27.16 -0.30 -27.76
CA GLU A 24 27.31 -1.10 -29.00
C GLU A 24 26.09 -0.95 -29.91
N CYS A 25 24.92 -1.43 -29.47
CA CYS A 25 23.74 -1.53 -30.32
C CYS A 25 22.79 -0.33 -30.23
N LYS A 26 23.10 0.67 -29.39
CA LYS A 26 22.28 1.87 -29.15
C LYS A 26 20.86 1.62 -28.64
N LYS A 27 20.49 0.37 -28.32
CA LYS A 27 19.21 0.02 -27.69
C LYS A 27 19.11 0.59 -26.28
N VAL A 28 17.89 0.88 -25.87
CA VAL A 28 17.57 1.32 -24.50
C VAL A 28 17.45 0.10 -23.59
N ILE A 29 18.07 0.19 -22.42
CA ILE A 29 18.02 -0.79 -21.34
C ILE A 29 17.40 -0.10 -20.13
N VAL A 30 16.49 -0.78 -19.43
CA VAL A 30 15.83 -0.27 -18.23
C VAL A 30 16.48 -0.88 -16.99
N LEU A 31 16.87 -0.04 -16.03
CA LEU A 31 17.52 -0.41 -14.78
C LEU A 31 16.74 0.17 -13.60
N LYS A 32 16.88 -0.42 -12.41
CA LYS A 32 16.34 0.20 -11.19
C LYS A 32 17.13 1.46 -10.85
N LYS A 33 16.45 2.54 -10.47
CA LYS A 33 17.08 3.82 -10.07
C LYS A 33 18.05 3.65 -8.90
N GLU A 34 17.78 2.71 -7.99
CA GLU A 34 18.67 2.40 -6.87
C GLU A 34 20.08 2.01 -7.32
N MET A 35 20.21 1.37 -8.48
CA MET A 35 21.52 1.02 -9.05
C MET A 35 22.34 2.26 -9.38
N LEU A 36 21.68 3.36 -9.80
CA LEU A 36 22.35 4.62 -10.10
C LEU A 36 22.85 5.35 -8.84
N LYS A 37 22.25 5.10 -7.67
CA LYS A 37 22.69 5.70 -6.40
C LYS A 37 24.04 5.17 -5.93
N GLY A 38 24.41 3.96 -6.36
CA GLY A 38 25.70 3.32 -6.02
C GLY A 38 26.82 3.58 -7.02
N VAL A 39 26.64 4.51 -7.97
CA VAL A 39 27.68 4.81 -8.96
C VAL A 39 28.84 5.56 -8.30
N HIS A 40 30.01 4.93 -8.30
CA HIS A 40 31.26 5.55 -7.85
C HIS A 40 32.23 5.60 -9.03
N ASP A 41 32.83 6.76 -9.28
CA ASP A 41 33.79 6.99 -10.36
C ASP A 41 33.32 6.52 -11.77
N GLY A 42 32.01 6.57 -12.02
CA GLY A 42 31.42 6.15 -13.30
C GLY A 42 31.29 4.63 -13.46
N TYR A 43 31.36 3.86 -12.38
CA TYR A 43 31.13 2.43 -12.36
C TYR A 43 29.92 2.06 -11.51
N LEU A 44 29.09 1.17 -12.05
CA LEU A 44 28.00 0.54 -11.32
C LEU A 44 28.50 -0.63 -10.46
N PRO A 45 27.85 -0.88 -9.31
CA PRO A 45 28.16 -2.03 -8.47
C PRO A 45 27.81 -3.37 -9.15
N GLU A 46 26.91 -3.35 -10.13
CA GLU A 46 26.46 -4.53 -10.87
C GLU A 46 26.76 -4.40 -12.38
N ILE A 47 27.06 -5.53 -13.03
CA ILE A 47 27.33 -5.60 -14.47
C ILE A 47 26.00 -5.52 -15.24
N ILE A 48 25.85 -4.52 -16.12
CA ILE A 48 24.73 -4.42 -17.04
C ILE A 48 24.96 -5.38 -18.20
N LYS A 49 23.94 -6.16 -18.56
CA LYS A 49 23.91 -7.01 -19.75
C LYS A 49 22.91 -6.48 -20.76
N CYS A 50 23.32 -6.37 -22.01
CA CYS A 50 22.46 -6.01 -23.13
C CYS A 50 22.12 -7.25 -23.98
N ASP A 51 20.93 -7.27 -24.58
CA ASP A 51 20.50 -8.33 -25.51
C ASP A 51 21.42 -8.52 -26.72
N CYS A 52 22.25 -7.52 -27.06
CA CYS A 52 23.25 -7.64 -28.11
C CYS A 52 24.52 -8.41 -27.67
N GLY A 53 24.55 -8.96 -26.45
CA GLY A 53 25.68 -9.69 -25.88
C GLY A 53 26.73 -8.82 -25.19
N TYR A 54 26.62 -7.48 -25.27
CA TYR A 54 27.53 -6.57 -24.58
C TYR A 54 27.27 -6.58 -23.07
N GLN A 55 28.34 -6.65 -22.29
CA GLN A 55 28.30 -6.61 -20.83
C GLN A 55 29.36 -5.62 -20.33
N GLY A 56 29.01 -4.81 -19.34
CA GLY A 56 29.93 -3.83 -18.74
C GLY A 56 29.31 -3.14 -17.53
N SER A 57 30.14 -2.51 -16.71
CA SER A 57 29.70 -1.77 -15.52
C SER A 57 29.93 -0.26 -15.64
N ARG A 58 30.67 0.19 -16.66
CA ARG A 58 30.96 1.61 -16.88
C ARG A 58 29.71 2.36 -17.35
N ILE A 59 29.37 3.43 -16.64
CA ILE A 59 28.21 4.27 -16.91
C ILE A 59 28.55 5.77 -16.84
N ASN A 60 28.02 6.51 -17.80
CA ASN A 60 27.96 7.95 -17.78
C ASN A 60 26.62 8.39 -17.19
N SER A 61 26.67 8.83 -15.93
CA SER A 61 25.51 9.26 -15.15
C SER A 61 25.02 10.66 -15.51
N SER A 62 25.77 11.43 -16.32
CA SER A 62 25.29 12.72 -16.81
C SER A 62 24.14 12.52 -17.79
N ALA A 63 22.91 12.68 -17.29
CA ALA A 63 21.71 12.47 -18.09
C ALA A 63 21.71 13.38 -19.32
N LEU A 64 21.39 12.82 -20.49
CA LEU A 64 21.34 13.56 -21.77
C LEU A 64 20.41 14.79 -21.72
N ALA A 65 19.50 14.86 -20.74
CA ALA A 65 18.58 15.95 -20.49
C ALA A 65 19.24 17.31 -20.14
N SER A 66 20.42 17.35 -19.52
CA SER A 66 20.98 18.60 -18.94
C SER A 66 21.68 19.55 -19.93
N ASN A 67 22.22 19.04 -21.04
CA ASN A 67 23.15 19.83 -21.87
C ASN A 67 22.50 20.90 -22.79
N HIS A 68 21.17 20.92 -22.95
CA HIS A 68 20.52 21.75 -23.97
C HIS A 68 20.45 23.25 -23.61
N PHE A 69 20.19 23.56 -22.35
CA PHE A 69 20.19 24.97 -21.88
C PHE A 69 21.58 25.60 -22.02
N LEU A 70 22.64 24.81 -21.83
CA LEU A 70 24.02 25.27 -21.97
C LEU A 70 24.36 25.65 -23.42
N TRP A 71 23.93 24.86 -24.40
CA TRP A 71 24.14 25.15 -25.83
C TRP A 71 23.31 26.34 -26.32
N LEU A 72 22.08 26.52 -25.82
CA LEU A 72 21.27 27.72 -26.08
C LEU A 72 21.90 28.98 -25.49
N ALA A 73 22.43 28.89 -24.27
CA ALA A 73 23.15 30.01 -23.65
C ALA A 73 24.44 30.36 -24.43
N ALA A 74 25.20 29.35 -24.87
CA ALA A 74 26.42 29.55 -25.66
C ALA A 74 26.14 30.15 -27.04
N THR A 75 25.10 29.69 -27.75
CA THR A 75 24.67 30.29 -29.03
C THR A 75 24.28 31.75 -28.86
N PHE A 76 23.46 32.07 -27.85
CA PHE A 76 23.06 33.44 -27.54
C PHE A 76 24.28 34.33 -27.22
N LEU A 77 25.20 33.85 -26.38
CA LEU A 77 26.43 34.57 -26.04
C LEU A 77 27.28 34.88 -27.28
N MET A 78 27.42 33.93 -28.21
CA MET A 78 28.19 34.15 -29.45
C MET A 78 27.53 35.18 -30.37
N VAL A 79 26.20 35.24 -30.42
CA VAL A 79 25.48 36.29 -31.16
C VAL A 79 25.75 37.67 -30.53
N VAL A 80 25.70 37.77 -29.20
CA VAL A 80 26.03 39.01 -28.48
C VAL A 80 27.48 39.46 -28.76
N ILE A 81 28.44 38.54 -28.71
CA ILE A 81 29.85 38.82 -29.04
C ILE A 81 29.97 39.33 -30.49
N SER A 82 29.25 38.72 -31.44
CA SER A 82 29.25 39.14 -32.84
C SER A 82 28.78 40.60 -32.99
N ILE A 83 27.70 40.98 -32.28
CA ILE A 83 27.15 42.35 -32.29
C ILE A 83 28.16 43.35 -31.71
N VAL A 84 28.81 43.02 -30.59
CA VAL A 84 29.83 43.89 -29.98
C VAL A 84 31.02 44.08 -30.92
N MET A 85 31.47 43.02 -31.59
CA MET A 85 32.59 43.09 -32.52
C MET A 85 32.27 43.91 -33.78
N MET A 86 31.00 44.06 -34.18
CA MET A 86 30.63 44.95 -35.29
C MET A 86 31.00 46.42 -35.05
N PHE A 87 31.09 46.85 -33.79
CA PHE A 87 31.48 48.23 -33.45
C PHE A 87 32.99 48.41 -33.27
N LEU A 88 33.75 47.32 -33.14
CA LEU A 88 35.18 47.33 -32.82
C LEU A 88 36.07 46.85 -33.97
N ASP A 89 35.54 46.04 -34.89
CA ASP A 89 36.29 45.44 -35.98
C ASP A 89 36.19 46.26 -37.28
N THR A 90 37.20 47.08 -37.54
CA THR A 90 37.30 47.93 -38.74
C THR A 90 37.55 47.17 -40.04
N LYS A 91 37.97 45.89 -39.98
CA LYS A 91 38.26 45.05 -41.16
C LYS A 91 37.23 43.93 -41.39
N GLY A 92 36.32 43.70 -40.43
CA GLY A 92 35.19 42.77 -40.54
C GLY A 92 35.53 41.27 -40.46
N TYR A 93 36.80 40.90 -40.32
CA TYR A 93 37.22 39.49 -40.27
C TYR A 93 36.72 38.76 -39.02
N PHE A 94 36.70 39.42 -37.85
CA PHE A 94 36.24 38.82 -36.60
C PHE A 94 34.72 38.66 -36.59
N VAL A 95 33.98 39.58 -37.22
CA VAL A 95 32.53 39.47 -37.39
C VAL A 95 32.18 38.24 -38.25
N ALA A 96 32.91 38.00 -39.34
CA ALA A 96 32.70 36.83 -40.19
C ALA A 96 32.96 35.50 -39.46
N VAL A 97 34.03 35.42 -38.65
CA VAL A 97 34.36 34.22 -37.87
C VAL A 97 33.32 33.94 -36.79
N THR A 98 32.87 34.96 -36.06
CA THR A 98 31.89 34.81 -34.98
C THR A 98 30.51 34.40 -35.50
N LEU A 99 30.08 34.95 -36.66
CA LEU A 99 28.88 34.50 -37.36
C LEU A 99 28.97 33.06 -37.86
N ALA A 100 30.11 32.65 -38.43
CA ALA A 100 30.31 31.26 -38.87
C ALA A 100 30.20 30.27 -37.70
N ILE A 101 30.78 30.61 -36.54
CA ILE A 101 30.65 29.79 -35.32
C ILE A 101 29.19 29.75 -34.85
N SER A 102 28.49 30.88 -34.87
CA SER A 102 27.07 30.96 -34.49
C SER A 102 26.21 30.01 -35.33
N VAL A 103 26.37 30.03 -36.66
CA VAL A 103 25.64 29.13 -37.58
C VAL A 103 25.91 27.66 -37.27
N VAL A 104 27.17 27.28 -37.03
CA VAL A 104 27.53 25.90 -36.67
C VAL A 104 26.85 25.49 -35.35
N LEU A 105 26.86 26.35 -34.35
CA LEU A 105 26.19 26.09 -33.07
C LEU A 105 24.66 26.01 -33.21
N THR A 106 24.04 26.80 -34.10
CA THR A 106 22.60 26.72 -34.43
C THR A 106 22.25 25.39 -35.10
N ILE A 107 23.09 24.90 -36.00
CA ILE A 107 22.89 23.59 -36.64
C ILE A 107 23.00 22.47 -35.60
N ILE A 108 24.02 22.51 -34.73
CA ILE A 108 24.21 21.53 -33.65
C ILE A 108 23.00 21.55 -32.69
N THR A 109 22.51 22.73 -32.31
CA THR A 109 21.31 22.84 -31.46
C THR A 109 20.06 22.29 -32.15
N PHE A 110 19.84 22.54 -33.44
CA PHE A 110 18.69 21.99 -34.16
C PHE A 110 18.74 20.46 -34.32
N VAL A 111 19.91 19.91 -34.66
CA VAL A 111 20.13 18.46 -34.77
C VAL A 111 19.93 17.77 -33.41
N THR A 112 20.51 18.34 -32.35
CA THR A 112 20.31 17.81 -31.00
C THR A 112 18.87 17.96 -30.51
N TRP A 113 18.15 19.01 -30.92
CA TRP A 113 16.73 19.21 -30.61
C TRP A 113 15.80 18.17 -31.26
N LYS A 114 16.13 17.68 -32.46
CA LYS A 114 15.37 16.61 -33.14
C LYS A 114 15.65 15.22 -32.58
N ILE A 115 16.91 14.89 -32.28
CA ILE A 115 17.33 13.54 -31.86
C ILE A 115 16.97 13.25 -30.39
N LYS A 116 17.06 14.27 -29.52
CA LYS A 116 16.80 14.12 -28.08
C LYS A 116 15.37 13.69 -27.74
N PRO A 117 14.29 14.26 -28.28
CA PRO A 117 12.93 13.84 -27.95
C PRO A 117 12.67 12.39 -28.39
N GLU A 118 13.19 11.96 -29.55
CA GLU A 118 12.97 10.59 -30.03
C GLU A 118 13.62 9.54 -29.11
N ILE A 119 14.87 9.78 -28.68
CA ILE A 119 15.58 8.87 -27.76
C ILE A 119 14.91 8.87 -26.37
N VAL A 120 14.45 10.03 -25.90
CA VAL A 120 13.73 10.16 -24.62
C VAL A 120 12.37 9.46 -24.66
N GLU A 121 11.60 9.59 -25.74
CA GLU A 121 10.31 8.89 -25.89
C GLU A 121 10.49 7.37 -25.97
N LYS A 122 11.51 6.88 -26.68
CA LYS A 122 11.89 5.46 -26.66
C LYS A 122 12.27 4.98 -25.25
N ALA A 123 12.92 5.84 -24.45
CA ALA A 123 13.25 5.53 -23.07
C ALA A 123 12.03 5.47 -22.16
N LYS A 124 11.10 6.43 -22.29
CA LYS A 124 9.84 6.43 -21.55
C LYS A 124 8.99 5.21 -21.88
N SER A 125 8.85 4.85 -23.15
CA SER A 125 8.05 3.70 -23.56
C SER A 125 8.64 2.38 -23.06
N ALA A 126 9.96 2.23 -23.08
CA ALA A 126 10.63 1.07 -22.50
C ALA A 126 10.39 0.95 -20.98
N ILE A 127 10.48 2.07 -20.24
CA ILE A 127 10.17 2.10 -18.81
C ILE A 127 8.70 1.72 -18.57
N TYR A 128 7.77 2.30 -19.33
CA TYR A 128 6.34 2.01 -19.20
C TYR A 128 6.01 0.53 -19.44
N LEU A 129 6.60 -0.10 -20.46
CA LEU A 129 6.44 -1.53 -20.72
C LEU A 129 6.97 -2.39 -19.56
N LYS A 130 8.10 -2.00 -18.96
CA LYS A 130 8.67 -2.71 -17.81
C LYS A 130 7.77 -2.59 -16.58
N GLU A 131 7.20 -1.42 -16.33
CA GLU A 131 6.22 -1.22 -15.25
C GLU A 131 4.93 -1.99 -15.47
N ALA A 132 4.42 -2.03 -16.70
CA ALA A 132 3.24 -2.83 -17.03
C ALA A 132 3.48 -4.31 -16.74
N ALA A 133 4.62 -4.86 -17.19
CA ALA A 133 4.98 -6.25 -16.93
C ALA A 133 5.14 -6.56 -15.43
N LEU A 134 5.64 -5.61 -14.64
CA LEU A 134 5.74 -5.77 -13.18
C LEU A 134 4.37 -5.76 -12.52
N ARG A 135 3.50 -4.83 -12.89
CA ARG A 135 2.10 -4.80 -12.41
C ARG A 135 1.36 -6.08 -12.75
N ASP A 136 1.55 -6.61 -13.96
CA ASP A 136 0.93 -7.88 -14.38
C ASP A 136 1.46 -9.06 -13.55
N ASN A 137 2.78 -9.09 -13.27
CA ASN A 137 3.38 -10.11 -12.41
C ASN A 137 2.88 -10.03 -10.96
N GLU A 138 2.76 -8.82 -10.40
CA GLU A 138 2.20 -8.60 -9.06
C GLU A 138 0.74 -9.04 -8.99
N ALA A 139 -0.07 -8.68 -10.00
CA ALA A 139 -1.46 -9.10 -10.09
C ALA A 139 -1.60 -10.63 -10.22
N ASN A 140 -0.74 -11.28 -11.01
CA ASN A 140 -0.71 -12.74 -11.14
C ASN A 140 -0.33 -13.40 -9.81
N LEU A 141 0.69 -12.89 -9.12
CA LEU A 141 1.09 -13.39 -7.80
C LEU A 141 -0.04 -13.29 -6.78
N GLU A 142 -0.74 -12.16 -6.71
CA GLU A 142 -1.88 -11.98 -5.80
C GLU A 142 -3.01 -12.97 -6.13
N LYS A 143 -3.32 -13.15 -7.41
CA LYS A 143 -4.32 -14.11 -7.86
C LYS A 143 -3.95 -15.55 -7.46
N GLU A 144 -2.70 -15.94 -7.63
CA GLU A 144 -2.24 -17.27 -7.22
C GLU A 144 -2.24 -17.45 -5.69
N CYS A 145 -1.81 -16.44 -4.93
CA CYS A 145 -1.89 -16.45 -3.47
C CYS A 145 -3.36 -16.56 -3.00
N TRP A 146 -4.28 -15.87 -3.66
CA TRP A 146 -5.71 -15.91 -3.37
C TRP A 146 -6.29 -17.30 -3.60
N ASN A 147 -6.00 -17.91 -4.75
CA ASN A 147 -6.46 -19.26 -5.05
C ASN A 147 -5.89 -20.29 -4.06
N SER A 148 -4.62 -20.14 -3.66
CA SER A 148 -4.00 -20.98 -2.64
C SER A 148 -4.69 -20.82 -1.29
N TYR A 149 -4.95 -19.58 -0.87
CA TYR A 149 -5.70 -19.28 0.36
C TYR A 149 -7.11 -19.89 0.34
N LEU A 150 -7.87 -19.72 -0.74
CA LEU A 150 -9.22 -20.29 -0.86
C LEU A 150 -9.20 -21.81 -0.76
N LYS A 151 -8.20 -22.47 -1.37
CA LYS A 151 -8.04 -23.92 -1.29
C LYS A 151 -7.82 -24.38 0.16
N GLU A 152 -6.95 -23.69 0.90
CA GLU A 152 -6.71 -23.96 2.32
C GLU A 152 -7.98 -23.76 3.15
N VAL A 153 -8.74 -22.70 2.88
CA VAL A 153 -9.99 -22.41 3.57
C VAL A 153 -11.04 -23.49 3.32
N GLU A 154 -11.24 -23.91 2.07
CA GLU A 154 -12.21 -24.94 1.73
C GLU A 154 -11.81 -26.31 2.29
N GLN A 155 -10.52 -26.64 2.24
CA GLN A 155 -10.00 -27.86 2.88
C GLN A 155 -10.28 -27.83 4.39
N PHE A 156 -9.97 -26.72 5.06
CA PHE A 156 -10.24 -26.54 6.48
C PHE A 156 -11.73 -26.74 6.81
N LYS A 157 -12.64 -26.13 6.03
CA LYS A 157 -14.09 -26.27 6.22
C LYS A 157 -14.55 -27.73 6.06
N SER A 158 -13.95 -28.46 5.13
CA SER A 158 -14.29 -29.86 4.87
C SER A 158 -13.82 -30.80 5.99
N GLU A 159 -12.67 -30.50 6.60
CA GLU A 159 -12.06 -31.34 7.63
C GLU A 159 -12.56 -31.03 9.05
N LYS A 160 -12.92 -29.77 9.32
CA LYS A 160 -13.26 -29.29 10.65
C LYS A 160 -14.74 -28.95 10.74
N ALA A 161 -15.48 -29.76 11.50
CA ALA A 161 -16.89 -29.52 11.80
C ALA A 161 -17.03 -28.16 12.49
N GLY A 162 -17.78 -27.25 11.86
CA GLY A 162 -17.74 -25.85 12.22
C GLY A 162 -18.71 -24.98 11.44
N ARG A 163 -18.56 -23.66 11.61
CA ARG A 163 -19.25 -22.66 10.81
C ARG A 163 -18.54 -21.31 10.88
N VAL A 164 -18.92 -20.38 10.02
CA VAL A 164 -18.48 -18.98 10.13
C VAL A 164 -19.23 -18.30 11.27
N ILE A 165 -18.48 -17.59 12.13
CA ILE A 165 -18.99 -16.78 13.24
C ILE A 165 -18.37 -15.38 13.20
N GLN A 166 -18.99 -14.44 13.89
CA GLN A 166 -18.45 -13.08 14.02
C GLN A 166 -17.97 -12.77 15.45
N LYS A 167 -16.74 -12.24 15.56
CA LYS A 167 -16.21 -11.66 16.80
C LYS A 167 -16.87 -10.31 17.08
N LYS A 168 -16.82 -9.86 18.33
CA LYS A 168 -17.43 -8.57 18.74
C LYS A 168 -16.74 -7.36 18.11
N ASP A 169 -15.47 -7.49 17.70
CA ASP A 169 -14.71 -6.47 16.95
C ASP A 169 -15.05 -6.44 15.44
N GLY A 170 -15.96 -7.31 14.98
CA GLY A 170 -16.41 -7.40 13.60
C GLY A 170 -15.66 -8.43 12.76
N GLU A 171 -14.56 -9.01 13.26
CA GLU A 171 -13.79 -10.02 12.53
C GLU A 171 -14.62 -11.29 12.30
N ARG A 172 -14.69 -11.75 11.04
CA ARG A 172 -15.31 -13.02 10.69
C ARG A 172 -14.28 -14.13 10.74
N VAL A 173 -14.60 -15.20 11.46
CA VAL A 173 -13.74 -16.37 11.59
C VAL A 173 -14.56 -17.62 11.34
N TYR A 174 -13.99 -18.61 10.66
CA TYR A 174 -14.54 -19.96 10.70
C TYR A 174 -14.05 -20.63 11.98
N ILE A 175 -15.00 -20.98 12.84
CA ILE A 175 -14.74 -21.76 14.05
C ILE A 175 -15.01 -23.23 13.74
N GLY A 176 -13.96 -24.05 13.83
CA GLY A 176 -14.02 -25.48 13.59
C GLY A 176 -13.47 -26.26 14.77
N ARG A 177 -13.87 -27.52 14.92
CA ARG A 177 -13.29 -28.41 15.93
C ARG A 177 -12.90 -29.75 15.35
N ASP A 178 -11.96 -30.39 16.03
CA ASP A 178 -11.78 -31.85 16.00
C ASP A 178 -11.91 -32.42 17.41
N GLU A 179 -11.40 -33.64 17.63
CA GLU A 179 -11.44 -34.31 18.91
C GLU A 179 -10.70 -33.55 20.02
N HIS A 180 -9.60 -32.87 19.68
CA HIS A 180 -8.67 -32.32 20.66
C HIS A 180 -8.66 -30.79 20.70
N ASN A 181 -8.97 -30.13 19.60
CA ASN A 181 -8.76 -28.70 19.43
C ASN A 181 -10.00 -27.99 18.88
N LEU A 182 -10.12 -26.73 19.30
CA LEU A 182 -10.95 -25.72 18.69
C LEU A 182 -10.03 -24.81 17.86
N TYR A 183 -10.42 -24.55 16.62
CA TYR A 183 -9.67 -23.74 15.68
C TYR A 183 -10.47 -22.51 15.30
N LEU A 184 -9.80 -21.38 15.22
CA LEU A 184 -10.35 -20.15 14.68
C LEU A 184 -9.52 -19.72 13.47
N MET A 185 -10.05 -19.95 12.28
CA MET A 185 -9.43 -19.52 11.03
C MET A 185 -10.05 -18.18 10.59
N PRO A 186 -9.28 -17.10 10.46
CA PRO A 186 -9.81 -15.84 9.98
C PRO A 186 -10.23 -15.95 8.51
N ILE A 187 -11.42 -15.42 8.22
CA ILE A 187 -11.93 -15.30 6.86
C ILE A 187 -11.57 -13.91 6.36
N TYR A 188 -10.64 -13.87 5.40
CA TYR A 188 -10.28 -12.64 4.72
C TYR A 188 -11.51 -12.10 3.98
N LYS A 189 -11.74 -10.78 4.09
CA LYS A 189 -12.85 -9.95 3.58
C LYS A 189 -13.77 -10.59 2.51
N ASP A 190 -15.07 -10.25 2.58
CA ASP A 190 -16.12 -10.71 1.63
C ASP A 190 -15.66 -10.70 0.17
N GLU A 191 -16.18 -11.65 -0.60
CA GLU A 191 -15.91 -11.96 -2.01
C GLU A 191 -16.00 -10.74 -2.98
N GLY A 192 -16.49 -9.59 -2.50
CA GLY A 192 -16.52 -8.32 -3.24
C GLY A 192 -15.27 -7.44 -3.12
N TYR A 193 -14.30 -7.78 -2.27
CA TYR A 193 -13.04 -7.02 -2.16
C TYR A 193 -11.96 -7.58 -3.10
N ARG A 194 -11.17 -6.66 -3.68
CA ARG A 194 -10.10 -7.00 -4.62
C ARG A 194 -9.21 -8.10 -4.04
N THR A 195 -8.92 -9.10 -4.87
CA THR A 195 -7.96 -10.20 -4.63
C THR A 195 -6.53 -9.71 -4.31
N SER A 196 -6.28 -8.41 -4.26
CA SER A 196 -4.97 -7.77 -4.44
C SER A 196 -4.10 -7.69 -3.19
N ASP A 197 -4.59 -8.13 -2.02
CA ASP A 197 -3.93 -7.80 -0.75
C ASP A 197 -3.73 -9.05 0.14
N ILE A 198 -3.95 -10.26 -0.39
CA ILE A 198 -3.81 -11.48 0.41
C ILE A 198 -2.34 -11.76 0.70
N SER A 199 -1.45 -11.51 -0.27
CA SER A 199 -0.02 -11.70 -0.05
C SER A 199 0.49 -10.73 1.03
N GLN A 200 0.00 -9.48 1.02
CA GLN A 200 0.30 -8.48 2.03
C GLN A 200 -0.25 -8.86 3.41
N TRP A 201 -1.50 -9.33 3.48
CA TRP A 201 -2.13 -9.74 4.74
C TRP A 201 -1.41 -10.92 5.40
N LEU A 202 -0.94 -11.87 4.59
CA LEU A 202 -0.13 -13.01 5.02
C LEU A 202 1.36 -12.68 5.17
N GLY A 203 1.83 -11.54 4.64
CA GLY A 203 3.24 -11.17 4.62
C GLY A 203 4.11 -12.06 3.74
N VAL A 204 3.57 -12.61 2.65
CA VAL A 204 4.27 -13.56 1.77
C VAL A 204 4.64 -12.90 0.43
N LYS A 205 5.80 -13.31 -0.12
CA LYS A 205 6.26 -12.91 -1.46
C LYS A 205 6.19 -14.04 -2.49
N LYS A 206 5.73 -15.22 -2.06
CA LYS A 206 5.67 -16.45 -2.86
C LYS A 206 4.48 -17.28 -2.43
N VAL A 207 3.81 -17.88 -3.41
CA VAL A 207 2.60 -18.71 -3.23
C VAL A 207 2.85 -19.93 -2.36
N GLU A 208 4.02 -20.56 -2.49
CA GLU A 208 4.43 -21.75 -1.72
C GLU A 208 4.43 -21.52 -0.19
N LYS A 209 4.48 -20.26 0.27
CA LYS A 209 4.48 -19.91 1.69
C LYS A 209 3.09 -19.61 2.26
N VAL A 210 2.04 -19.65 1.44
CA VAL A 210 0.67 -19.30 1.87
C VAL A 210 0.18 -20.21 2.99
N HIS A 211 0.35 -21.52 2.85
CA HIS A 211 -0.04 -22.51 3.87
C HIS A 211 0.63 -22.20 5.22
N ASP A 212 1.95 -22.15 5.23
CA ASP A 212 2.73 -21.90 6.45
C ASP A 212 2.35 -20.57 7.10
N ALA A 213 2.22 -19.50 6.32
CA ALA A 213 1.85 -18.18 6.83
C ALA A 213 0.44 -18.17 7.43
N LEU A 214 -0.52 -18.80 6.77
CA LEU A 214 -1.90 -18.90 7.27
C LEU A 214 -1.95 -19.70 8.58
N TRP A 215 -1.41 -20.92 8.59
CA TRP A 215 -1.50 -21.82 9.73
C TRP A 215 -0.66 -21.40 10.93
N SER A 216 0.54 -20.85 10.71
CA SER A 216 1.42 -20.45 11.80
C SER A 216 1.12 -19.05 12.38
N GLN A 217 0.57 -18.14 11.57
CA GLN A 217 0.41 -16.74 11.98
C GLN A 217 -1.04 -16.33 12.18
N LYS A 218 -1.99 -16.94 11.46
CA LYS A 218 -3.38 -16.47 11.41
C LYS A 218 -4.35 -17.44 12.09
N VAL A 219 -4.21 -18.75 11.85
CA VAL A 219 -5.07 -19.76 12.47
C VAL A 219 -4.73 -19.88 13.95
N LYS A 220 -5.75 -19.73 14.80
CA LYS A 220 -5.60 -19.91 16.24
C LYS A 220 -6.09 -21.29 16.65
N THR A 221 -5.19 -22.09 17.19
CA THR A 221 -5.47 -23.42 17.72
C THR A 221 -5.55 -23.38 19.24
N ILE A 222 -6.67 -23.84 19.80
CA ILE A 222 -6.92 -23.89 21.24
C ILE A 222 -7.25 -25.32 21.62
N PRO A 223 -6.41 -26.00 22.41
CA PRO A 223 -6.77 -27.31 22.94
C PRO A 223 -8.08 -27.22 23.73
N ARG A 224 -9.03 -28.11 23.46
CA ARG A 224 -10.34 -28.13 24.13
C ARG A 224 -10.20 -28.29 25.64
N ARG A 225 -9.20 -29.05 26.09
CA ARG A 225 -8.88 -29.21 27.50
C ARG A 225 -8.51 -27.88 28.18
N ASN A 226 -7.95 -26.93 27.43
CA ASN A 226 -7.54 -25.61 27.89
C ASN A 226 -8.70 -24.59 27.89
N ILE A 227 -9.83 -24.90 27.26
CA ILE A 227 -11.02 -24.05 27.31
C ILE A 227 -11.67 -24.21 28.67
N ASP A 228 -11.79 -23.10 29.41
CA ASP A 228 -12.33 -23.12 30.77
C ASP A 228 -13.85 -23.15 30.70
N TYR A 229 -14.45 -22.14 30.06
CA TYR A 229 -15.88 -22.04 29.81
C TYR A 229 -16.22 -21.01 28.72
N PHE A 230 -17.47 -21.01 28.26
CA PHE A 230 -18.08 -19.90 27.55
C PHE A 230 -19.45 -19.54 28.14
N MET A 231 -19.86 -18.27 28.03
CA MET A 231 -21.15 -17.78 28.53
C MET A 231 -21.65 -16.57 27.74
N LEU A 232 -22.97 -16.37 27.69
CA LEU A 232 -23.57 -15.11 27.26
C LEU A 232 -23.53 -14.12 28.45
N THR A 233 -23.00 -12.92 28.21
CA THR A 233 -22.84 -11.87 29.24
C THR A 233 -23.09 -10.48 28.64
N GLY A 234 -23.14 -9.45 29.49
CA GLY A 234 -23.46 -8.08 29.12
C GLY A 234 -24.96 -7.76 29.19
N GLY A 235 -25.31 -6.51 28.86
CA GLY A 235 -26.69 -6.01 28.90
C GLY A 235 -26.91 -4.89 27.89
N MET A 236 -28.12 -4.33 27.87
CA MET A 236 -28.39 -3.11 27.12
C MET A 236 -28.29 -1.90 28.05
N ARG A 237 -27.47 -0.93 27.68
CA ARG A 237 -27.34 0.36 28.39
C ARG A 237 -27.93 1.45 27.51
N TYR A 238 -28.80 2.28 28.07
CA TYR A 238 -29.38 3.43 27.38
C TYR A 238 -28.69 4.70 27.87
N GLU A 239 -28.27 5.55 26.94
CA GLU A 239 -27.65 6.83 27.22
C GLU A 239 -28.45 7.93 26.52
N THR A 240 -29.04 8.83 27.29
CA THR A 240 -29.76 9.99 26.74
C THR A 240 -28.79 11.14 26.54
N LYS A 241 -28.48 11.46 25.29
CA LYS A 241 -27.69 12.63 24.92
C LYS A 241 -28.62 13.83 24.74
N ILE A 242 -28.42 14.88 25.52
CA ILE A 242 -29.19 16.13 25.41
C ILE A 242 -28.31 17.18 24.75
N SER A 243 -28.79 17.81 23.68
CA SER A 243 -28.09 18.90 22.99
C SER A 243 -29.04 20.08 22.71
N GLY A 244 -28.55 21.29 23.00
CA GLY A 244 -29.33 22.54 22.93
C GLY A 244 -29.71 23.10 24.31
N GLY A 245 -29.76 24.44 24.42
CA GLY A 245 -30.08 25.19 25.65
C GLY A 245 -28.88 25.98 26.20
N ASN A 246 -28.92 27.31 26.05
CA ASN A 246 -27.92 28.20 26.66
C ASN A 246 -28.47 28.76 27.98
N SER A 247 -28.39 27.98 29.06
CA SER A 247 -28.58 28.47 30.43
C SER A 247 -28.17 27.41 31.46
N GLY A 248 -27.59 27.87 32.57
CA GLY A 248 -26.77 27.10 33.50
C GLY A 248 -27.25 25.69 33.86
N ILE A 249 -26.26 24.79 33.98
CA ILE A 249 -26.33 23.37 34.42
C ILE A 249 -27.31 23.11 35.58
N GLN A 250 -27.60 24.10 36.43
CA GLN A 250 -28.56 24.01 37.53
C GLN A 250 -30.03 23.94 37.09
N GLY A 251 -30.44 24.53 35.96
CA GLY A 251 -31.85 24.55 35.54
C GLY A 251 -32.35 23.24 34.92
N ALA A 252 -31.54 22.64 34.03
CA ALA A 252 -31.88 21.38 33.35
C ALA A 252 -31.88 20.17 34.30
N ALA A 253 -30.96 20.14 35.27
CA ALA A 253 -30.91 19.09 36.29
C ALA A 253 -32.13 19.13 37.23
N VAL A 254 -32.58 20.31 37.62
CA VAL A 254 -33.79 20.49 38.45
C VAL A 254 -35.06 20.11 37.67
N GLY A 255 -35.16 20.47 36.39
CA GLY A 255 -36.27 20.09 35.52
C GLY A 255 -36.38 18.58 35.30
N TYR A 256 -35.25 17.87 35.16
CA TYR A 256 -35.23 16.41 35.04
C TYR A 256 -35.65 15.72 36.34
N ALA A 257 -35.20 16.21 37.50
CA ALA A 257 -35.57 15.67 38.81
C ALA A 257 -37.07 15.85 39.14
N LEU A 258 -37.72 16.88 38.60
CA LEU A 258 -39.13 17.19 38.85
C LEU A 258 -40.11 16.58 37.85
N GLY A 259 -39.68 16.22 36.63
CA GLY A 259 -40.62 15.75 35.59
C GLY A 259 -40.02 14.98 34.41
N GLY A 260 -38.80 14.44 34.55
CA GLY A 260 -38.11 13.73 33.46
C GLY A 260 -37.83 14.63 32.25
N ALA A 261 -37.69 14.04 31.05
CA ALA A 261 -37.33 14.76 29.82
C ALA A 261 -38.29 15.93 29.48
N ILE A 262 -39.57 15.82 29.85
CA ILE A 262 -40.59 16.85 29.62
C ILE A 262 -40.38 18.03 30.60
N GLY A 263 -40.06 17.77 31.87
CA GLY A 263 -39.78 18.80 32.87
C GLY A 263 -38.52 19.63 32.56
N ALA A 264 -37.51 19.00 31.95
CA ALA A 264 -36.32 19.70 31.45
C ALA A 264 -36.62 20.61 30.24
N ALA A 265 -37.57 20.22 29.39
CA ALA A 265 -37.97 20.99 28.21
C ALA A 265 -38.90 22.18 28.56
N VAL A 266 -39.82 22.01 29.52
CA VAL A 266 -40.82 23.05 29.87
C VAL A 266 -40.18 24.28 30.55
N LEU A 267 -39.09 24.10 31.31
CA LEU A 267 -38.37 25.20 31.96
C LEU A 267 -37.32 25.88 31.05
N ALA A 268 -37.11 25.37 29.83
CA ALA A 268 -36.17 25.91 28.86
C ALA A 268 -36.92 26.50 27.64
N ASN A 269 -37.17 27.82 27.65
CA ASN A 269 -37.66 28.58 26.48
C ASN A 269 -36.50 28.87 25.49
N PRO A 270 -36.73 29.22 24.21
CA PRO A 270 -37.41 28.55 23.10
C PRO A 270 -36.37 28.02 22.07
N THR A 271 -35.30 27.37 22.52
CA THR A 271 -34.38 26.65 21.61
C THR A 271 -34.62 25.16 21.75
N GLU A 272 -34.96 24.52 20.64
CA GLU A 272 -35.28 23.10 20.51
C GLU A 272 -34.29 22.24 21.30
N VAL A 273 -34.73 21.70 22.44
CA VAL A 273 -33.97 20.72 23.22
C VAL A 273 -34.08 19.39 22.49
N LYS A 274 -32.97 18.91 21.93
CA LYS A 274 -32.92 17.60 21.26
C LYS A 274 -32.38 16.57 22.23
N SER A 275 -33.23 15.62 22.62
CA SER A 275 -32.82 14.40 23.32
C SER A 275 -32.73 13.24 22.33
N GLU A 276 -31.56 12.62 22.24
CA GLU A 276 -31.35 11.37 21.52
C GLU A 276 -31.08 10.26 22.52
N GLU A 277 -31.86 9.18 22.47
CA GLU A 277 -31.61 7.98 23.27
C GLU A 277 -30.72 7.03 22.47
N ILE A 278 -29.49 6.85 22.94
CA ILE A 278 -28.48 5.99 22.33
C ILE A 278 -28.50 4.66 23.09
N ALA A 279 -28.92 3.58 22.41
CA ALA A 279 -28.83 2.23 22.95
C ALA A 279 -27.43 1.65 22.68
N HIS A 280 -26.75 1.25 23.75
CA HIS A 280 -25.47 0.53 23.72
C HIS A 280 -25.72 -0.94 24.02
N ASP A 281 -25.57 -1.79 23.00
CA ASP A 281 -25.68 -3.25 23.15
C ASP A 281 -24.32 -3.88 23.53
N GLU A 282 -24.13 -4.05 24.84
CA GLU A 282 -22.92 -4.61 25.43
C GLU A 282 -22.95 -6.15 25.51
N ARG A 283 -24.04 -6.78 25.04
CA ARG A 283 -24.17 -8.25 25.06
C ARG A 283 -23.08 -8.87 24.20
N ARG A 284 -22.50 -9.97 24.69
CA ARG A 284 -21.45 -10.73 24.01
C ARG A 284 -21.39 -12.16 24.52
N VAL A 285 -20.91 -13.05 23.68
CA VAL A 285 -20.49 -14.39 24.12
C VAL A 285 -19.03 -14.31 24.51
N TYR A 286 -18.76 -14.49 25.80
CA TYR A 286 -17.40 -14.53 26.33
C TYR A 286 -16.93 -15.98 26.42
N MET A 287 -15.78 -16.28 25.81
CA MET A 287 -15.08 -17.56 25.95
C MET A 287 -13.75 -17.34 26.64
N GLN A 288 -13.49 -18.12 27.69
CA GLN A 288 -12.23 -18.10 28.43
C GLN A 288 -11.45 -19.38 28.17
N TYR A 289 -10.14 -19.25 27.99
CA TYR A 289 -9.23 -20.39 27.94
C TYR A 289 -7.90 -20.06 28.61
N THR A 290 -7.28 -21.07 29.21
CA THR A 290 -6.00 -20.96 29.89
C THR A 290 -4.90 -21.64 29.10
N ASN A 291 -3.84 -20.93 28.76
CA ASN A 291 -2.68 -21.48 28.06
C ASN A 291 -1.39 -20.98 28.70
N ASN A 292 -0.46 -21.89 29.01
CA ASN A 292 0.78 -21.60 29.73
C ASN A 292 0.56 -20.71 30.97
N GLU A 293 -0.37 -21.14 31.84
CA GLU A 293 -0.73 -20.45 33.10
C GLU A 293 -1.33 -19.04 32.95
N LYS A 294 -1.57 -18.60 31.71
CA LYS A 294 -2.22 -17.31 31.42
C LYS A 294 -3.63 -17.52 30.90
N THR A 295 -4.55 -16.73 31.44
CA THR A 295 -5.95 -16.72 31.04
C THR A 295 -6.17 -15.71 29.92
N TYR A 296 -6.92 -16.12 28.91
CA TYR A 296 -7.27 -15.30 27.75
C TYR A 296 -8.78 -15.30 27.55
N GLY A 297 -9.31 -14.17 27.11
CA GLY A 297 -10.71 -13.99 26.78
C GLY A 297 -10.93 -13.73 25.30
N MET A 298 -12.03 -14.25 24.75
CA MET A 298 -12.54 -13.91 23.42
C MET A 298 -14.00 -13.47 23.52
N ASN A 299 -14.36 -12.47 22.71
CA ASN A 299 -15.71 -11.95 22.65
C ASN A 299 -16.30 -12.18 21.25
N PHE A 300 -17.44 -12.84 21.19
CA PHE A 300 -18.22 -13.04 19.97
C PHE A 300 -19.56 -12.31 20.06
N GLN A 301 -20.21 -12.17 18.91
CA GLN A 301 -21.57 -11.63 18.88
C GLN A 301 -22.53 -12.53 19.67
N PRO A 302 -23.56 -11.97 20.33
CA PRO A 302 -24.55 -12.71 21.13
C PRO A 302 -25.17 -13.90 20.41
N GLU A 303 -25.41 -13.77 19.10
CA GLU A 303 -26.04 -14.76 18.23
C GLU A 303 -25.20 -16.04 18.11
N GLU A 304 -23.89 -15.94 18.36
CA GLU A 304 -22.95 -17.06 18.25
C GLU A 304 -22.97 -18.00 19.45
N TYR A 305 -23.79 -17.72 20.45
CA TYR A 305 -23.92 -18.57 21.64
C TYR A 305 -24.37 -19.99 21.28
N ALA A 306 -25.36 -20.11 20.39
CA ALA A 306 -25.85 -21.38 19.90
C ALA A 306 -24.76 -22.17 19.14
N THR A 307 -23.87 -21.46 18.45
CA THR A 307 -22.75 -22.07 17.73
C THR A 307 -21.74 -22.69 18.70
N LEU A 308 -21.29 -21.97 19.73
CA LEU A 308 -20.38 -22.54 20.72
C LEU A 308 -21.02 -23.68 21.51
N ARG A 309 -22.31 -23.56 21.84
CA ARG A 309 -23.06 -24.64 22.48
C ARG A 309 -23.12 -25.92 21.65
N ALA A 310 -23.25 -25.80 20.34
CA ALA A 310 -23.21 -26.96 19.45
C ALA A 310 -21.79 -27.56 19.34
N LEU A 311 -20.76 -26.73 19.35
CA LEU A 311 -19.38 -27.18 19.12
C LEU A 311 -18.70 -27.71 20.37
N ILE A 312 -18.92 -27.12 21.54
CA ILE A 312 -18.24 -27.47 22.80
C ILE A 312 -19.21 -27.45 23.99
N PRO A 313 -20.33 -28.19 23.94
CA PRO A 313 -21.39 -28.12 24.96
C PRO A 313 -20.88 -28.34 26.39
N GLU A 314 -19.86 -29.17 26.57
CA GLU A 314 -19.24 -29.46 27.88
C GLU A 314 -18.49 -28.27 28.52
N LYS A 315 -18.35 -27.17 27.78
CA LYS A 315 -17.69 -25.93 28.20
C LYS A 315 -18.68 -24.81 28.49
N GLU A 316 -19.98 -25.05 28.38
CA GLU A 316 -20.98 -24.04 28.73
C GLU A 316 -20.93 -23.77 30.24
N TYR A 317 -20.84 -22.50 30.64
CA TYR A 317 -20.84 -22.12 32.05
C TYR A 317 -22.15 -22.55 32.73
N GLY A 318 -22.05 -23.18 33.89
CA GLY A 318 -23.21 -23.65 34.66
C GLY A 318 -23.73 -25.04 34.28
N VAL A 319 -23.18 -25.69 33.25
CA VAL A 319 -23.45 -27.12 33.00
C VAL A 319 -22.69 -27.95 34.03
N ARG A 320 -23.42 -28.63 34.93
CA ARG A 320 -22.83 -29.56 35.90
C ARG A 320 -22.19 -30.73 35.14
N ARG A 321 -20.89 -30.95 35.37
CA ARG A 321 -20.14 -32.12 34.87
C ARG A 321 -20.47 -33.36 35.66
#